data_AF-A0A1B9JXK4-F1
#
_entry.id   AF-A0A1B9JXK4-F1
#
_cell.length_a   1.000
_cell.length_b   1.000
_cell.length_c   1.000
_cell.angle_alpha   90.00
_cell.angle_beta   90.00
_cell.angle_gamma   90.00
#
_symmetry.space_group_name_H-M   'P 1'
#
loop_
_entity.id
_entity.type
_entity.pdbx_description
1 polymer ?
#
loop_
_entity_poly.entity_id
_entity_poly.type
_entity_poly.pdbx_seq_one_letter_code
_entity_poly.pdbx_strand_id
1 'polypeptide(L)'
;MSNIITEQPIKGAKETFSWLTDIIETKNGREHRIGLRALPRVSYEYSFLTHIHNRNYYLNSLRNNFTEIWLIPDWLSGIYLGELELGEKTIPNILNQKVGDKFLIYQNAEHSEVNEWLQLPKQKPLEFVFIEPKKNKLVFELKKRVPVEKQVNIKPINYHYKAAYILPLMPCFLTNTKYTTSGYESQIDISVELCHELNFSSGANYGIKYLGLEVLHNFYGVNESTIQKDIEIVDYDLGKITRIENWQYSKQSRSLTFYLDGLKEIQAFKKFIYRIEGKLNAFWLCDNDENLVKTHMLGDKIYIKNQSFNPSFKYLALFHPDSISYVKIINIKNTGKSIQLTIDQVITKPITKISHLMLCRFDTDDIQIEYDTYIQAQSNIPVIEVFDDQYF
;
A
#
# COMPACT_ATOMS: atom_id res chain seq x y z
N MET A 1 -34.47 -3.80 -5.24
CA MET A 1 -33.55 -4.49 -4.29
C MET A 1 -32.16 -3.96 -4.57
N SER A 2 -31.35 -3.67 -3.55
CA SER A 2 -29.96 -3.26 -3.77
C SER A 2 -29.16 -4.44 -4.31
N ASN A 3 -28.32 -4.21 -5.32
CA ASN A 3 -27.44 -5.23 -5.88
C ASN A 3 -26.28 -5.45 -4.92
N ILE A 4 -26.22 -6.63 -4.29
CA ILE A 4 -25.23 -6.91 -3.24
C ILE A 4 -24.63 -8.29 -3.54
N ILE A 5 -23.30 -8.39 -3.45
CA ILE A 5 -22.58 -9.67 -3.49
C ILE A 5 -22.04 -9.93 -2.10
N THR A 6 -22.67 -10.84 -1.35
CA THR A 6 -22.28 -11.16 0.03
C THR A 6 -21.38 -12.38 0.13
N GLU A 7 -21.08 -13.03 -0.99
CA GLU A 7 -20.24 -14.24 -0.99
C GLU A 7 -18.78 -13.90 -0.71
N GLN A 8 -18.16 -14.74 0.11
CA GLN A 8 -16.76 -14.60 0.45
C GLN A 8 -15.89 -14.96 -0.76
N PRO A 9 -14.85 -14.15 -1.07
CA PRO A 9 -13.85 -14.48 -2.07
C PRO A 9 -13.19 -15.84 -1.79
N ILE A 10 -13.04 -16.63 -2.85
CA ILE A 10 -12.08 -17.74 -2.91
C ILE A 10 -10.67 -17.13 -2.80
N LYS A 11 -9.72 -17.91 -2.28
CA LYS A 11 -8.29 -17.56 -2.19
C LYS A 11 -7.81 -16.84 -3.46
N GLY A 12 -7.02 -15.77 -3.31
CA GLY A 12 -6.41 -15.07 -4.45
C GLY A 12 -7.15 -13.81 -4.90
N ALA A 13 -7.75 -13.05 -3.98
CA ALA A 13 -8.28 -11.74 -4.33
C ALA A 13 -7.14 -10.80 -4.74
N LYS A 14 -7.38 -9.93 -5.72
CA LYS A 14 -6.42 -8.95 -6.22
C LYS A 14 -7.00 -7.56 -6.05
N GLU A 15 -6.22 -6.65 -5.52
CA GLU A 15 -6.55 -5.23 -5.38
C GLU A 15 -5.58 -4.42 -6.21
N THR A 16 -6.08 -3.56 -7.08
CA THR A 16 -5.25 -2.70 -7.93
C THR A 16 -5.52 -1.24 -7.60
N PHE A 17 -4.46 -0.48 -7.40
CA PHE A 17 -4.48 0.96 -7.26
C PHE A 17 -3.90 1.60 -8.52
N SER A 18 -4.73 2.34 -9.23
CA SER A 18 -4.42 2.94 -10.53
C SER A 18 -4.34 4.45 -10.44
N TRP A 19 -3.13 4.98 -10.33
CA TRP A 19 -2.84 6.40 -10.52
C TRP A 19 -2.90 6.77 -12.01
N LEU A 20 -2.66 8.04 -12.30
CA LEU A 20 -2.50 8.49 -13.68
C LEU A 20 -1.50 9.63 -13.68
N THR A 21 -0.30 9.33 -14.17
CA THR A 21 0.82 10.26 -14.18
C THR A 21 1.32 10.42 -15.61
N ASP A 22 1.51 11.66 -16.03
CA ASP A 22 2.19 11.98 -17.28
C ASP A 22 3.66 12.31 -17.00
N ILE A 23 4.57 11.82 -17.85
CA ILE A 23 6.02 11.97 -17.69
C ILE A 23 6.62 12.52 -18.97
N ILE A 24 7.24 13.69 -18.84
CA ILE A 24 7.99 14.34 -19.92
C ILE A 24 9.47 14.18 -19.61
N GLU A 25 10.16 13.36 -20.39
CA GLU A 25 11.60 13.13 -20.24
C GLU A 25 12.41 14.03 -21.17
N THR A 26 13.52 14.56 -20.64
CA THR A 26 14.48 15.35 -21.40
C THR A 26 15.66 14.48 -21.84
N LYS A 27 16.46 14.96 -22.81
CA LYS A 27 17.61 14.21 -23.33
C LYS A 27 18.64 13.83 -22.25
N ASN A 28 18.83 14.61 -21.18
CA ASN A 28 19.76 14.20 -20.12
C ASN A 28 19.18 13.17 -19.13
N GLY A 29 17.97 12.65 -19.39
CA GLY A 29 17.28 11.67 -18.56
C GLY A 29 16.49 12.26 -17.39
N ARG A 30 16.47 13.59 -17.22
CA ARG A 30 15.62 14.26 -16.23
C ARG A 30 14.15 14.23 -16.64
N GLU A 31 13.27 14.22 -15.66
CA GLU A 31 11.85 14.02 -15.86
C GLU A 31 11.06 15.20 -15.29
N HIS A 32 9.97 15.57 -15.96
CA HIS A 32 8.90 16.38 -15.38
C HIS A 32 7.67 15.49 -15.27
N ARG A 33 7.03 15.48 -14.10
CA ARG A 33 5.91 14.58 -13.81
C ARG A 33 4.68 15.35 -13.39
N ILE A 34 3.52 14.94 -13.90
CA ILE A 34 2.25 15.60 -13.62
C ILE A 34 1.24 14.52 -13.24
N GLY A 35 0.72 14.59 -12.02
CA GLY A 35 -0.39 13.77 -11.57
C GLY A 35 -1.69 14.28 -12.19
N LEU A 36 -2.35 13.45 -13.00
CA LEU A 36 -3.63 13.77 -13.65
C LEU A 36 -4.84 13.37 -12.77
N ARG A 37 -4.61 12.57 -11.73
CA ARG A 37 -5.60 12.18 -10.71
C ARG A 37 -5.11 12.59 -9.33
N ALA A 38 -6.03 13.07 -8.49
CA ALA A 38 -5.73 13.40 -7.10
C ALA A 38 -5.68 12.17 -6.19
N LEU A 39 -6.49 11.14 -6.48
CA LEU A 39 -6.50 9.86 -5.80
C LEU A 39 -6.53 8.71 -6.83
N PRO A 40 -6.00 7.53 -6.48
CA PRO A 40 -6.04 6.38 -7.38
C PRO A 40 -7.46 5.83 -7.48
N ARG A 41 -7.75 5.23 -8.63
CA ARG A 41 -8.89 4.32 -8.74
C ARG A 41 -8.53 2.99 -8.09
N VAL A 42 -9.47 2.41 -7.37
CA VAL A 42 -9.28 1.11 -6.71
C VAL A 42 -10.18 0.09 -7.36
N SER A 43 -9.60 -0.99 -7.84
CA SER A 43 -10.35 -2.13 -8.36
C SER A 43 -10.04 -3.40 -7.58
N TYR A 44 -11.04 -4.28 -7.46
CA TYR A 44 -10.88 -5.61 -6.92
C TYR A 44 -11.20 -6.64 -7.99
N GLU A 45 -10.43 -7.71 -8.01
CA GLU A 45 -10.72 -8.91 -8.80
C GLU A 45 -10.75 -10.09 -7.85
N TYR A 46 -11.86 -10.82 -7.84
CA TYR A 46 -11.96 -12.03 -7.05
C TYR A 46 -13.02 -12.97 -7.59
N SER A 47 -12.94 -14.21 -7.15
CA SER A 47 -13.87 -15.27 -7.52
C SER A 47 -14.66 -15.72 -6.30
N PHE A 48 -15.91 -16.13 -6.48
CA PHE A 48 -16.70 -16.74 -5.41
C PHE A 48 -17.52 -17.92 -5.93
N LEU A 49 -17.83 -18.85 -5.03
CA LEU A 49 -18.67 -20.00 -5.35
C LEU A 49 -20.13 -19.65 -5.08
N THR A 50 -21.00 -20.08 -6.00
CA THR A 50 -22.45 -19.98 -5.83
C THR A 50 -23.06 -21.37 -5.80
N HIS A 51 -23.88 -21.61 -4.78
CA HIS A 51 -24.66 -22.83 -4.70
C HIS A 51 -25.70 -22.89 -5.83
N ILE A 52 -26.07 -24.09 -6.27
CA ILE A 52 -26.97 -24.29 -7.41
C ILE A 52 -28.31 -23.56 -7.28
N HIS A 53 -28.83 -23.42 -6.05
CA HIS A 53 -30.07 -22.72 -5.77
C HIS A 53 -29.98 -21.20 -5.98
N ASN A 54 -28.80 -20.60 -5.72
CA ASN A 54 -28.59 -19.16 -5.84
C ASN A 54 -27.97 -18.76 -7.18
N ARG A 55 -27.46 -19.73 -7.96
CA ARG A 55 -26.81 -19.49 -9.27
C ARG A 55 -27.65 -18.63 -10.20
N ASN A 56 -28.90 -19.04 -10.45
CA ASN A 56 -29.76 -18.33 -11.40
C ASN A 56 -30.10 -16.92 -10.91
N TYR A 57 -30.22 -16.73 -9.59
CA TYR A 57 -30.41 -15.41 -8.99
C TYR A 57 -29.22 -14.49 -9.28
N TYR A 58 -27.99 -14.96 -9.02
CA TYR A 58 -26.78 -14.18 -9.31
C TYR A 58 -26.62 -13.91 -10.79
N LEU A 59 -26.76 -14.91 -11.67
CA LEU A 59 -26.62 -14.72 -13.12
C LEU A 59 -27.64 -13.74 -13.68
N ASN A 60 -28.91 -13.83 -13.25
CA ASN A 60 -29.93 -12.87 -13.68
C ASN A 60 -29.65 -11.47 -13.14
N SER A 61 -29.22 -11.35 -11.89
CA SER A 61 -28.88 -10.06 -11.29
C SER A 61 -27.69 -9.40 -11.99
N LEU A 62 -26.62 -10.15 -12.26
CA LEU A 62 -25.43 -9.68 -12.98
C LEU A 62 -25.76 -9.27 -14.42
N ARG A 63 -26.64 -10.03 -15.11
CA ARG A 63 -27.06 -9.70 -16.49
C ARG A 63 -27.93 -8.46 -16.57
N ASN A 64 -28.89 -8.33 -15.65
CA ASN A 64 -29.88 -7.25 -15.72
C ASN A 64 -29.33 -5.93 -15.15
N ASN A 65 -28.44 -6.00 -14.15
CA ASN A 65 -28.00 -4.85 -13.37
C ASN A 65 -26.50 -4.57 -13.52
N PHE A 66 -25.90 -4.93 -14.66
CA PHE A 66 -24.45 -4.83 -14.87
C PHE A 66 -23.91 -3.38 -14.70
N THR A 67 -24.67 -2.39 -15.18
CA THR A 67 -24.28 -0.97 -15.13
C THR A 67 -24.71 -0.27 -13.84
N GLU A 68 -25.47 -0.95 -12.97
CA GLU A 68 -25.96 -0.38 -11.72
C GLU A 68 -24.86 -0.36 -10.66
N ILE A 69 -25.10 0.36 -9.56
CA ILE A 69 -24.21 0.31 -8.40
C ILE A 69 -24.41 -1.00 -7.65
N TRP A 70 -23.31 -1.70 -7.40
CA TRP A 70 -23.23 -2.89 -6.57
C TRP A 70 -22.61 -2.56 -5.22
N LEU A 71 -22.94 -3.36 -4.21
CA LEU A 71 -22.36 -3.27 -2.88
C LEU A 71 -21.60 -4.56 -2.58
N ILE A 72 -20.32 -4.43 -2.25
CA ILE A 72 -19.44 -5.54 -1.89
C ILE A 72 -18.90 -5.37 -0.47
N PRO A 73 -18.79 -6.43 0.34
CA PRO A 73 -18.14 -6.37 1.64
C PRO A 73 -16.64 -6.11 1.51
N ASP A 74 -16.11 -5.23 2.37
CA ASP A 74 -14.67 -5.13 2.59
C ASP A 74 -14.19 -6.27 3.48
N TRP A 75 -13.87 -7.41 2.85
CA TRP A 75 -13.37 -8.61 3.52
C TRP A 75 -12.06 -8.42 4.27
N LEU A 76 -11.30 -7.37 3.98
CA LEU A 76 -10.01 -7.09 4.62
C LEU A 76 -10.16 -6.27 5.91
N SER A 77 -11.26 -5.53 6.05
CA SER A 77 -11.55 -4.66 7.21
C SER A 77 -12.58 -5.24 8.16
N GLY A 78 -12.77 -6.56 8.16
CA GLY A 78 -13.71 -7.24 9.05
C GLY A 78 -13.37 -7.04 10.52
N ILE A 79 -14.35 -6.57 11.31
CA ILE A 79 -14.20 -6.36 12.75
C ILE A 79 -14.97 -7.43 13.51
N TYR A 80 -14.28 -8.14 14.40
CA TYR A 80 -14.91 -9.09 15.30
C TYR A 80 -15.74 -8.37 16.36
N LEU A 81 -17.02 -8.74 16.46
CA LEU A 81 -17.96 -8.16 17.42
C LEU A 81 -18.25 -9.09 18.60
N GLY A 82 -18.27 -10.41 18.35
CA GLY A 82 -18.65 -11.41 19.34
C GLY A 82 -20.08 -11.92 19.16
N GLU A 83 -20.70 -12.35 20.26
CA GLU A 83 -22.05 -12.91 20.26
C GLU A 83 -23.10 -11.81 20.08
N LEU A 84 -24.12 -12.08 19.25
CA LEU A 84 -25.28 -11.21 19.02
C LEU A 84 -26.57 -12.00 19.22
N GLU A 85 -27.51 -11.38 19.94
CA GLU A 85 -28.81 -11.98 20.22
C GLU A 85 -29.83 -11.68 19.11
N LEU A 86 -30.78 -12.61 18.94
CA LEU A 86 -31.89 -12.43 18.01
C LEU A 86 -32.69 -11.17 18.37
N GLY A 87 -32.92 -10.30 17.39
CA GLY A 87 -33.67 -9.06 17.60
C GLY A 87 -32.91 -7.95 18.31
N GLU A 88 -31.60 -8.12 18.56
CA GLU A 88 -30.75 -7.03 19.04
C GLU A 88 -30.78 -5.85 18.06
N LYS A 89 -30.81 -4.62 18.60
CA LYS A 89 -31.00 -3.38 17.83
C LYS A 89 -29.87 -2.39 17.99
N THR A 90 -28.86 -2.72 18.79
CA THR A 90 -27.80 -1.78 19.16
C THR A 90 -26.46 -2.45 19.03
N ILE A 91 -25.63 -1.95 18.13
CA ILE A 91 -24.25 -2.40 17.93
C ILE A 91 -23.33 -1.18 18.07
N PRO A 92 -22.10 -1.34 18.60
CA PRO A 92 -21.11 -0.27 18.60
C PRO A 92 -20.73 0.12 17.16
N ASN A 93 -20.82 1.40 16.81
CA ASN A 93 -20.35 1.91 15.52
C ASN A 93 -18.81 2.05 15.53
N ILE A 94 -18.12 0.91 15.44
CA ILE A 94 -16.65 0.82 15.44
C ILE A 94 -16.09 1.30 14.08
N LEU A 95 -16.87 1.18 13.01
CA LEU A 95 -16.48 1.56 11.65
C LEU A 95 -16.59 3.07 11.36
N ASN A 96 -17.08 3.88 12.31
CA ASN A 96 -17.39 5.32 12.13
C ASN A 96 -18.27 5.59 10.87
N GLN A 97 -19.19 4.68 10.56
CA GLN A 97 -20.10 4.79 9.41
C GLN A 97 -21.23 5.80 9.68
N LYS A 98 -21.81 6.35 8.60
CA LYS A 98 -22.90 7.33 8.65
C LYS A 98 -24.27 6.62 8.69
N VAL A 99 -25.31 7.37 9.08
CA VAL A 99 -26.70 6.88 8.98
C VAL A 99 -27.02 6.58 7.51
N GLY A 100 -27.62 5.42 7.25
CA GLY A 100 -27.95 4.94 5.91
C GLY A 100 -26.85 4.08 5.25
N ASP A 101 -25.65 4.04 5.82
CA ASP A 101 -24.62 3.13 5.35
C ASP A 101 -25.04 1.68 5.65
N LYS A 102 -24.83 0.80 4.66
CA LYS A 102 -25.11 -0.63 4.80
C LYS A 102 -23.84 -1.37 5.18
N PHE A 103 -24.00 -2.44 5.94
CA PHE A 103 -22.91 -3.31 6.36
C PHE A 103 -23.37 -4.76 6.37
N LEU A 104 -22.43 -5.69 6.24
CA LEU A 104 -22.69 -7.12 6.34
C LEU A 104 -22.34 -7.59 7.76
N ILE A 105 -23.29 -8.27 8.42
CA ILE A 105 -23.02 -9.09 9.59
C ILE A 105 -22.76 -10.51 9.09
N TYR A 106 -21.59 -11.03 9.41
CA TYR A 106 -21.10 -12.30 8.88
C TYR A 106 -20.61 -13.22 9.99
N GLN A 107 -21.00 -14.49 9.95
CA GLN A 107 -20.38 -15.55 10.76
C GLN A 107 -19.91 -16.70 9.87
N ASN A 108 -20.74 -17.10 8.89
CA ASN A 108 -20.40 -18.07 7.86
C ASN A 108 -21.33 -17.87 6.65
N ALA A 109 -21.13 -18.65 5.58
CA ALA A 109 -21.94 -18.56 4.36
C ALA A 109 -23.46 -18.73 4.60
N GLU A 110 -23.86 -19.52 5.58
CA GLU A 110 -25.28 -19.75 5.93
C GLU A 110 -25.85 -18.67 6.85
N HIS A 111 -25.00 -18.00 7.63
CA HIS A 111 -25.34 -16.99 8.63
C HIS A 111 -24.67 -15.68 8.25
N SER A 112 -25.26 -15.03 7.26
CA SER A 112 -24.88 -13.70 6.80
C SER A 112 -26.13 -12.86 6.55
N GLU A 113 -26.14 -11.61 7.03
CA GLU A 113 -27.26 -10.69 6.79
C GLU A 113 -26.76 -9.26 6.54
N VAL A 114 -27.41 -8.56 5.60
CA VAL A 114 -27.13 -7.15 5.33
C VAL A 114 -28.01 -6.28 6.21
N ASN A 115 -27.37 -5.41 6.99
CA ASN A 115 -28.03 -4.49 7.90
C ASN A 115 -27.69 -3.03 7.54
N GLU A 116 -28.36 -2.08 8.17
CA GLU A 116 -28.29 -0.64 7.86
C GLU A 116 -28.31 0.17 9.15
N TRP A 117 -27.47 1.21 9.22
CA TRP A 117 -27.46 2.13 10.36
C TRP A 117 -28.65 3.08 10.33
N LEU A 118 -29.51 3.04 11.34
CA LEU A 118 -30.75 3.81 11.40
C LEU A 118 -30.61 5.18 12.09
N GLN A 119 -29.76 5.31 13.11
CA GLN A 119 -29.61 6.57 13.88
C GLN A 119 -28.23 6.72 14.53
N LEU A 120 -27.49 7.81 14.24
CA LEU A 120 -26.28 8.20 14.97
C LEU A 120 -26.61 8.76 16.37
N PRO A 121 -25.75 8.57 17.38
CA PRO A 121 -25.97 9.18 18.68
C PRO A 121 -25.86 10.70 18.52
N LYS A 122 -26.80 11.45 19.12
CA LYS A 122 -26.63 12.91 19.27
C LYS A 122 -25.33 13.13 20.05
N GLN A 123 -24.29 13.65 19.39
CA GLN A 123 -23.16 14.24 20.10
C GLN A 123 -23.74 15.40 20.92
N LYS A 124 -23.91 15.21 22.23
CA LYS A 124 -24.07 16.37 23.11
C LYS A 124 -22.73 17.11 23.04
N PRO A 125 -22.71 18.42 22.71
CA PRO A 125 -21.49 19.20 22.88
C PRO A 125 -21.04 19.03 24.34
N LEU A 126 -19.76 18.72 24.54
CA LEU A 126 -19.14 18.70 25.86
C LEU A 126 -19.24 20.12 26.43
N GLU A 127 -20.25 20.37 27.27
CA GLU A 127 -20.23 21.54 28.16
C GLU A 127 -19.20 21.26 29.25
N PHE A 128 -18.07 21.98 29.18
CA PHE A 128 -17.08 21.99 30.24
C PHE A 128 -17.67 22.70 31.47
N VAL A 129 -18.21 21.94 32.40
CA VAL A 129 -18.50 22.43 33.75
C VAL A 129 -17.26 22.19 34.60
N PHE A 130 -16.53 23.27 34.90
CA PHE A 130 -15.46 23.23 35.90
C PHE A 130 -16.11 23.02 37.28
N ILE A 131 -15.82 21.88 37.93
CA ILE A 131 -16.10 21.68 39.35
C ILE A 131 -14.77 21.45 40.06
N GLU A 132 -14.54 22.27 41.08
CA GLU A 132 -13.35 22.32 41.93
C GLU A 132 -13.07 21.04 42.75
N PRO A 133 -11.84 20.89 43.28
CA PRO A 133 -11.21 19.61 43.56
C PRO A 133 -11.32 19.20 45.04
N LYS A 134 -12.20 18.27 45.39
CA LYS A 134 -12.09 17.54 46.68
C LYS A 134 -12.56 16.10 46.57
N LYS A 135 -11.62 15.18 46.35
CA LYS A 135 -11.46 13.89 47.06
C LYS A 135 -10.26 13.09 46.55
N ASN A 136 -9.21 13.01 47.38
CA ASN A 136 -8.07 12.11 47.25
C ASN A 136 -8.47 10.66 47.56
N LYS A 137 -8.89 9.90 46.54
CA LYS A 137 -8.80 8.43 46.55
C LYS A 137 -8.84 7.90 45.11
N LEU A 138 -7.69 7.43 44.62
CA LEU A 138 -7.62 6.59 43.42
C LEU A 138 -8.05 5.18 43.82
N VAL A 139 -9.24 4.79 43.37
CA VAL A 139 -9.71 3.39 43.43
C VAL A 139 -9.57 2.83 42.02
N PHE A 140 -8.75 1.81 41.85
CA PHE A 140 -8.69 1.04 40.62
C PHE A 140 -9.80 -0.01 40.63
N GLU A 141 -10.96 0.35 40.07
CA GLU A 141 -11.97 -0.64 39.66
C GLU A 141 -11.66 -1.11 38.24
N LEU A 142 -11.50 -2.42 38.07
CA LEU A 142 -11.56 -3.08 36.76
C LEU A 142 -13.00 -2.95 36.21
N LYS A 143 -13.28 -1.86 35.49
CA LYS A 143 -14.51 -1.76 34.70
C LYS A 143 -14.46 -2.76 33.55
N LYS A 144 -15.14 -3.89 33.71
CA LYS A 144 -15.71 -4.60 32.56
C LYS A 144 -16.78 -3.70 31.91
N ARG A 145 -16.80 -3.72 30.58
CA ARG A 145 -17.56 -2.89 29.61
C ARG A 145 -16.94 -1.53 29.29
N VAL A 146 -16.49 -1.43 28.04
CA VAL A 146 -16.22 -0.19 27.29
C VAL A 146 -17.37 0.80 27.54
N PRO A 147 -17.09 2.10 27.77
CA PRO A 147 -18.13 3.08 28.08
C PRO A 147 -19.16 3.21 26.95
N VAL A 148 -20.43 3.30 27.35
CA VAL A 148 -21.67 3.38 26.55
C VAL A 148 -21.78 4.73 25.83
N GLU A 149 -20.90 5.03 24.87
CA GLU A 149 -20.97 6.30 24.12
C GLU A 149 -21.13 6.16 22.60
N LYS A 150 -21.29 4.96 22.04
CA LYS A 150 -21.57 4.78 20.60
C LYS A 150 -22.50 3.61 20.26
N GLN A 151 -23.57 3.40 21.02
CA GLN A 151 -24.63 2.46 20.60
C GLN A 151 -25.51 3.14 19.55
N VAL A 152 -25.57 2.56 18.36
CA VAL A 152 -26.28 3.08 17.19
C VAL A 152 -27.40 2.09 16.87
N ASN A 153 -28.61 2.62 16.60
CA ASN A 153 -29.76 1.77 16.29
C ASN A 153 -29.59 1.15 14.89
N ILE A 154 -29.81 -0.16 14.77
CA ILE A 154 -29.78 -0.95 13.54
C ILE A 154 -31.14 -1.64 13.32
N LYS A 155 -31.37 -2.22 12.13
CA LYS A 155 -32.54 -3.09 11.94
C LYS A 155 -32.39 -4.33 12.82
N PRO A 156 -33.51 -4.87 13.37
CA PRO A 156 -33.44 -6.03 14.25
C PRO A 156 -32.77 -7.20 13.53
N ILE A 157 -31.81 -7.80 14.22
CA ILE A 157 -31.04 -8.95 13.73
C ILE A 157 -31.96 -10.17 13.60
N ASN A 158 -31.88 -10.90 12.48
CA ASN A 158 -32.78 -12.04 12.21
C ASN A 158 -32.22 -13.40 12.63
N TYR A 159 -30.95 -13.43 13.03
CA TYR A 159 -30.25 -14.65 13.45
C TYR A 159 -29.59 -14.46 14.81
N HIS A 160 -29.39 -15.56 15.52
CA HIS A 160 -28.51 -15.57 16.67
C HIS A 160 -27.08 -15.89 16.20
N TYR A 161 -26.14 -15.00 16.47
CA TYR A 161 -24.74 -15.16 16.09
C TYR A 161 -23.91 -15.50 17.32
N LYS A 162 -23.11 -16.56 17.24
CA LYS A 162 -22.14 -16.93 18.30
C LYS A 162 -20.84 -16.13 18.18
N ALA A 163 -20.48 -15.77 16.95
CA ALA A 163 -19.22 -15.11 16.61
C ALA A 163 -19.42 -14.26 15.36
N ALA A 164 -19.96 -13.06 15.53
CA ALA A 164 -20.24 -12.14 14.44
C ALA A 164 -19.04 -11.27 14.07
N TYR A 165 -18.88 -11.06 12.78
CA TYR A 165 -17.99 -10.08 12.16
C TYR A 165 -18.84 -9.01 11.47
N ILE A 166 -18.37 -7.77 11.49
CA ILE A 166 -18.99 -6.66 10.76
C ILE A 166 -18.05 -6.20 9.65
N LEU A 167 -18.60 -6.10 8.45
CA LEU A 167 -17.90 -5.72 7.24
C LEU A 167 -18.59 -4.50 6.59
N PRO A 168 -17.87 -3.41 6.30
CA PRO A 168 -18.40 -2.32 5.48
C PRO A 168 -18.88 -2.82 4.12
N LEU A 169 -20.01 -2.34 3.62
CA LEU A 169 -20.34 -2.50 2.20
C LEU A 169 -19.83 -1.30 1.42
N MET A 170 -18.98 -1.56 0.42
CA MET A 170 -18.40 -0.58 -0.47
C MET A 170 -19.19 -0.52 -1.78
N PRO A 171 -19.62 0.66 -2.24
CA PRO A 171 -20.24 0.81 -3.54
C PRO A 171 -19.21 0.66 -4.65
N CYS A 172 -19.54 -0.13 -5.67
CA CYS A 172 -18.69 -0.41 -6.81
C CYS A 172 -19.50 -0.56 -8.11
N PHE A 173 -18.81 -0.38 -9.24
CA PHE A 173 -19.30 -0.74 -10.56
C PHE A 173 -18.68 -2.06 -11.01
N LEU A 174 -19.46 -2.94 -11.64
CA LEU A 174 -18.93 -4.12 -12.29
C LEU A 174 -18.26 -3.71 -13.62
N THR A 175 -17.01 -4.12 -13.80
CA THR A 175 -16.28 -3.89 -15.05
C THR A 175 -16.24 -5.13 -15.91
N ASN A 176 -16.13 -6.30 -15.27
CA ASN A 176 -16.11 -7.58 -15.95
C ASN A 176 -16.70 -8.67 -15.07
N THR A 177 -17.36 -9.64 -15.69
CA THR A 177 -17.89 -10.82 -15.00
C THR A 177 -17.73 -12.04 -15.90
N LYS A 178 -17.14 -13.11 -15.36
CA LYS A 178 -17.06 -14.42 -16.00
C LYS A 178 -17.68 -15.44 -15.06
N TYR A 179 -18.20 -16.53 -15.61
CA TYR A 179 -18.69 -17.62 -14.79
C TYR A 179 -18.37 -18.95 -15.43
N THR A 180 -18.04 -19.93 -14.60
CA THR A 180 -17.86 -21.32 -14.98
C THR A 180 -18.87 -22.16 -14.21
N THR A 181 -19.56 -23.05 -14.92
CA THR A 181 -20.57 -23.91 -14.31
C THR A 181 -20.05 -25.33 -14.27
N SER A 182 -19.95 -25.89 -13.06
CA SER A 182 -19.92 -27.34 -12.86
C SER A 182 -21.35 -27.83 -12.57
N GLY A 183 -21.58 -29.14 -12.62
CA GLY A 183 -22.90 -29.73 -12.34
C GLY A 183 -23.43 -29.47 -10.92
N TYR A 184 -22.58 -29.07 -9.97
CA TYR A 184 -22.94 -28.82 -8.57
C TYR A 184 -22.75 -27.35 -8.16
N GLU A 185 -21.55 -26.79 -8.35
CA GLU A 185 -21.22 -25.41 -7.99
C GLU A 185 -20.88 -24.57 -9.21
N SER A 186 -21.15 -23.27 -9.14
CA SER A 186 -20.73 -22.33 -10.18
C SER A 186 -19.79 -21.30 -9.60
N GLN A 187 -18.60 -21.20 -10.18
CA GLN A 187 -17.63 -20.17 -9.83
C GLN A 187 -17.93 -18.94 -10.68
N ILE A 188 -18.04 -17.80 -10.02
CA ILE A 188 -18.20 -16.50 -10.67
C ILE A 188 -16.96 -15.69 -10.38
N ASP A 189 -16.29 -15.22 -11.44
CA ASP A 189 -15.16 -14.31 -11.37
C ASP A 189 -15.67 -12.90 -11.66
N ILE A 190 -15.39 -11.96 -10.77
CA ILE A 190 -15.82 -10.58 -10.92
C ILE A 190 -14.62 -9.63 -10.86
N SER A 191 -14.69 -8.59 -11.68
CA SER A 191 -13.84 -7.41 -11.59
C SER A 191 -14.74 -6.21 -11.27
N VAL A 192 -14.40 -5.48 -10.23
CA VAL A 192 -15.16 -4.34 -9.71
C VAL A 192 -14.27 -3.13 -9.55
N GLU A 193 -14.80 -1.94 -9.83
CA GLU A 193 -14.15 -0.66 -9.58
C GLU A 193 -14.93 0.09 -8.49
N LEU A 194 -14.26 0.50 -7.42
CA LEU A 194 -14.91 1.23 -6.32
C LEU A 194 -15.41 2.60 -6.79
N CYS A 195 -16.63 2.96 -6.38
CA CYS A 195 -17.21 4.27 -6.69
C CYS A 195 -16.56 5.40 -5.89
N HIS A 196 -15.97 5.10 -4.73
CA HIS A 196 -15.36 6.08 -3.85
C HIS A 196 -13.85 5.86 -3.75
N GLU A 197 -13.13 6.96 -3.87
CA GLU A 197 -11.68 7.00 -3.71
C GLU A 197 -11.35 6.79 -2.22
N LEU A 198 -10.65 5.71 -1.91
CA LEU A 198 -10.15 5.46 -0.56
C LEU A 198 -9.00 6.43 -0.32
N ASN A 199 -8.98 7.11 0.83
CA ASN A 199 -7.85 7.96 1.19
C ASN A 199 -7.10 7.37 2.37
N PHE A 200 -5.90 6.82 2.10
CA PHE A 200 -5.01 6.30 3.14
C PHE A 200 -3.97 7.34 3.60
N SER A 201 -3.96 8.56 3.06
CA SER A 201 -2.94 9.59 3.36
C SER A 201 -3.02 10.16 4.79
N SER A 202 -4.15 9.98 5.50
CA SER A 202 -4.33 10.54 6.85
C SER A 202 -3.76 9.60 7.93
N GLY A 203 -2.45 9.60 8.09
CA GLY A 203 -1.77 8.93 9.20
C GLY A 203 -0.38 9.51 9.42
N ALA A 204 -0.07 9.85 10.67
CA ALA A 204 1.18 10.48 11.15
C ALA A 204 2.45 10.03 10.42
N ASN A 205 3.40 10.96 10.22
CA ASN A 205 4.77 10.79 9.71
C ASN A 205 5.33 9.37 9.90
N TYR A 206 5.00 8.48 8.98
CA TYR A 206 5.51 7.11 8.93
C TYR A 206 6.53 7.08 7.80
N GLY A 207 7.70 6.54 8.09
CA GLY A 207 8.81 6.44 7.15
C GLY A 207 9.99 7.32 7.53
N ILE A 208 11.19 6.77 7.37
CA ILE A 208 12.43 7.51 7.55
C ILE A 208 12.58 8.43 6.34
N LYS A 209 12.90 9.71 6.55
CA LYS A 209 13.09 10.66 5.46
C LYS A 209 14.56 11.05 5.32
N TYR A 210 15.01 11.23 4.09
CA TYR A 210 16.30 11.80 3.75
C TYR A 210 16.11 12.86 2.66
N LEU A 211 16.59 14.07 2.95
CA LEU A 211 16.38 15.26 2.13
C LEU A 211 14.91 15.48 1.73
N GLY A 212 13.99 15.27 2.68
CA GLY A 212 12.54 15.46 2.47
C GLY A 212 11.81 14.29 1.81
N LEU A 213 12.53 13.36 1.17
CA LEU A 213 11.97 12.17 0.52
C LEU A 213 11.99 10.96 1.45
N GLU A 214 11.05 10.03 1.25
CA GLU A 214 10.98 8.79 2.03
C GLU A 214 12.08 7.81 1.62
N VAL A 215 12.60 7.05 2.59
CA VAL A 215 13.61 6.02 2.39
C VAL A 215 13.02 4.65 2.66
N LEU A 216 13.06 3.78 1.64
CA LEU A 216 12.61 2.41 1.70
C LEU A 216 13.78 1.47 2.05
N HIS A 217 13.62 0.74 3.15
CA HIS A 217 14.56 -0.28 3.65
C HIS A 217 13.93 -1.66 3.67
N ASN A 218 14.71 -2.70 3.38
CA ASN A 218 14.59 -4.10 3.84
C ASN A 218 13.25 -4.86 3.79
N PHE A 219 12.17 -4.30 3.24
CA PHE A 219 10.86 -4.97 3.16
C PHE A 219 10.58 -5.62 1.79
N TYR A 220 11.63 -5.85 0.99
CA TYR A 220 11.48 -6.37 -0.36
C TYR A 220 12.54 -7.41 -0.72
N GLY A 221 12.12 -8.43 -1.46
CA GLY A 221 13.00 -9.27 -2.26
C GLY A 221 13.42 -8.51 -3.51
N VAL A 222 14.71 -8.54 -3.82
CA VAL A 222 15.27 -7.96 -5.05
C VAL A 222 15.33 -9.04 -6.10
N ASN A 223 14.63 -8.81 -7.21
CA ASN A 223 14.74 -9.62 -8.42
C ASN A 223 15.70 -8.96 -9.42
N GLU A 224 15.68 -9.46 -10.66
CA GLU A 224 16.52 -9.02 -11.77
C GLU A 224 16.64 -7.49 -11.88
N SER A 225 17.89 -7.03 -12.04
CA SER A 225 18.22 -5.65 -12.33
C SER A 225 18.53 -5.50 -13.81
N THR A 226 17.95 -4.49 -14.46
CA THR A 226 18.25 -4.13 -15.84
C THR A 226 18.87 -2.75 -15.90
N ILE A 227 19.79 -2.56 -16.83
CA ILE A 227 20.41 -1.27 -17.10
C ILE A 227 19.99 -0.87 -18.51
N GLN A 228 19.36 0.29 -18.63
CA GLN A 228 18.82 0.78 -19.89
C GLN A 228 19.41 2.14 -20.22
N LYS A 229 19.62 2.38 -21.52
CA LYS A 229 20.05 3.68 -22.06
C LYS A 229 19.22 3.94 -23.30
N ASP A 230 18.69 5.16 -23.42
CA ASP A 230 17.96 5.55 -24.63
C ASP A 230 18.94 5.78 -25.78
N ILE A 231 18.87 4.90 -26.77
CA ILE A 231 19.75 4.87 -27.94
C ILE A 231 18.88 4.75 -29.19
N GLU A 232 18.96 5.75 -30.06
CA GLU A 232 18.39 5.69 -31.39
C GLU A 232 19.36 4.97 -32.33
N ILE A 233 18.87 3.92 -32.98
CA ILE A 233 19.66 3.13 -33.93
C ILE A 233 19.23 3.55 -35.33
N VAL A 234 20.13 4.21 -36.05
CA VAL A 234 19.96 4.56 -37.45
C VAL A 234 20.70 3.51 -38.27
N ASP A 235 19.92 2.59 -38.84
CA ASP A 235 20.40 1.57 -39.77
C ASP A 235 19.74 1.76 -41.13
N TYR A 236 20.55 1.79 -42.19
CA TYR A 236 20.09 1.91 -43.57
C TYR A 236 20.23 0.57 -44.33
N ASP A 237 20.52 -0.53 -43.63
CA ASP A 237 20.79 -1.87 -44.21
C ASP A 237 21.97 -1.89 -45.21
N LEU A 238 22.79 -0.84 -45.23
CA LEU A 238 23.98 -0.69 -46.08
C LEU A 238 25.28 -1.04 -45.33
N GLY A 239 25.17 -1.72 -44.18
CA GLY A 239 26.28 -2.32 -43.43
C GLY A 239 26.92 -1.43 -42.36
N LYS A 240 26.55 -0.14 -42.26
CA LYS A 240 27.02 0.76 -41.20
C LYS A 240 25.87 1.20 -40.30
N ILE A 241 25.89 0.70 -39.07
CA ILE A 241 24.92 1.05 -38.03
C ILE A 241 25.43 2.28 -37.27
N THR A 242 24.60 3.32 -37.18
CA THR A 242 24.89 4.50 -36.36
C THR A 242 24.02 4.45 -35.10
N ARG A 243 24.62 4.73 -33.94
CA ARG A 243 23.91 4.80 -32.66
C ARG A 243 24.02 6.21 -32.12
N ILE A 244 22.87 6.82 -31.83
CA ILE A 244 22.78 8.14 -31.24
C ILE A 244 22.28 7.96 -29.82
N GLU A 245 23.10 8.34 -28.84
CA GLU A 245 22.72 8.27 -27.44
C GLU A 245 21.85 9.49 -27.11
N ASN A 246 20.59 9.25 -26.79
CA ASN A 246 19.70 10.31 -26.33
C ASN A 246 20.00 10.63 -24.88
N TRP A 247 20.07 9.60 -24.03
CA TRP A 247 20.43 9.76 -22.62
C TRP A 247 21.93 9.86 -22.39
N GLN A 248 22.32 10.88 -21.63
CA GLN A 248 23.70 11.04 -21.17
C GLN A 248 24.13 9.93 -20.19
N TYR A 249 23.18 9.40 -19.41
CA TYR A 249 23.41 8.37 -18.39
C TYR A 249 22.43 7.20 -18.56
N SER A 250 22.86 5.99 -18.20
CA SER A 250 21.98 4.81 -18.18
C SER A 250 21.16 4.78 -16.89
N LYS A 251 19.85 4.52 -16.98
CA LYS A 251 18.98 4.29 -15.82
C LYS A 251 19.02 2.81 -15.42
N GLN A 252 19.04 2.55 -14.11
CA GLN A 252 18.80 1.21 -13.57
C GLN A 252 17.30 0.99 -13.31
N SER A 253 16.77 -0.16 -13.73
CA SER A 253 15.39 -0.60 -13.43
C SER A 253 15.42 -1.94 -12.70
N ARG A 254 14.48 -2.12 -11.75
CA ARG A 254 14.40 -3.29 -10.86
C ARG A 254 12.96 -3.65 -10.57
N SER A 255 12.71 -4.92 -10.23
CA SER A 255 11.42 -5.38 -9.71
C SER A 255 11.52 -5.63 -8.21
N LEU A 256 10.75 -4.90 -7.41
CA LEU A 256 10.68 -5.06 -5.95
C LEU A 256 9.51 -5.98 -5.60
N THR A 257 9.81 -7.11 -4.94
CA THR A 257 8.77 -8.02 -4.44
C THR A 257 8.56 -7.80 -2.96
N PHE A 258 7.40 -7.27 -2.59
CA PHE A 258 6.97 -7.10 -1.20
C PHE A 258 6.21 -8.33 -0.74
N TYR A 259 6.65 -8.92 0.37
CA TYR A 259 5.91 -9.93 1.11
C TYR A 259 5.34 -9.27 2.35
N LEU A 260 4.02 -9.26 2.49
CA LEU A 260 3.30 -8.56 3.54
C LEU A 260 2.64 -9.59 4.45
N ASP A 261 3.07 -9.65 5.72
CA ASP A 261 2.51 -10.57 6.70
C ASP A 261 1.81 -9.81 7.84
N GLY A 262 0.48 -9.89 7.83
CA GLY A 262 -0.41 -9.26 8.78
C GLY A 262 -0.99 -7.93 8.31
N LEU A 263 -2.14 -7.59 8.90
CA LEU A 263 -2.91 -6.40 8.54
C LEU A 263 -2.14 -5.09 8.75
N LYS A 264 -1.25 -5.03 9.74
CA LYS A 264 -0.46 -3.82 10.02
C LYS A 264 0.53 -3.52 8.91
N GLU A 265 1.20 -4.54 8.37
CA GLU A 265 2.15 -4.39 7.28
C GLU A 265 1.42 -4.04 5.98
N ILE A 266 0.31 -4.71 5.69
CA ILE A 266 -0.54 -4.40 4.53
C ILE A 266 -1.03 -2.95 4.58
N GLN A 267 -1.51 -2.48 5.73
CA GLN A 267 -1.93 -1.09 5.90
C GLN A 267 -0.77 -0.09 5.78
N ALA A 268 0.41 -0.41 6.33
CA ALA A 268 1.59 0.43 6.20
C ALA A 268 2.03 0.53 4.73
N PHE A 269 1.99 -0.58 3.99
CA PHE A 269 2.28 -0.64 2.57
C PHE A 269 1.27 0.16 1.74
N LYS A 270 -0.04 0.00 1.97
CA LYS A 270 -1.08 0.83 1.34
C LYS A 270 -0.82 2.32 1.58
N LYS A 271 -0.49 2.70 2.81
CA LYS A 271 -0.15 4.10 3.11
C LYS A 271 1.10 4.58 2.38
N PHE A 272 2.10 3.71 2.21
CA PHE A 272 3.32 4.03 1.47
C PHE A 272 3.02 4.30 -0.01
N ILE A 273 2.33 3.39 -0.70
CA ILE A 273 2.00 3.57 -2.13
C ILE A 273 1.14 4.82 -2.36
N TYR A 274 0.26 5.17 -1.41
CA TYR A 274 -0.53 6.41 -1.44
C TYR A 274 0.28 7.69 -1.28
N ARG A 275 1.44 7.64 -0.61
CA ARG A 275 2.33 8.81 -0.52
C ARG A 275 3.18 8.96 -1.78
N ILE A 276 3.55 7.84 -2.40
CA ILE A 276 4.36 7.84 -3.63
C ILE A 276 3.53 8.23 -4.84
N GLU A 277 2.23 7.90 -4.84
CA GLU A 277 1.27 8.27 -5.89
C GLU A 277 1.67 7.74 -7.27
N GLY A 278 1.95 6.43 -7.36
CA GLY A 278 2.35 5.78 -8.60
C GLY A 278 3.70 6.30 -9.10
N LYS A 279 3.75 6.78 -10.35
CA LYS A 279 5.00 7.29 -10.94
C LYS A 279 5.38 8.70 -10.48
N LEU A 280 4.52 9.41 -9.74
CA LEU A 280 4.67 10.84 -9.49
C LEU A 280 5.86 11.14 -8.56
N ASN A 281 5.82 10.67 -7.32
CA ASN A 281 6.83 11.04 -6.32
C ASN A 281 8.03 10.09 -6.35
N ALA A 282 9.22 10.65 -6.18
CA ALA A 282 10.44 9.87 -6.02
C ALA A 282 10.63 9.44 -4.56
N PHE A 283 11.36 8.34 -4.35
CA PHE A 283 11.79 7.88 -3.04
C PHE A 283 13.19 7.29 -3.12
N TRP A 284 13.85 7.19 -1.97
CA TRP A 284 15.15 6.57 -1.85
C TRP A 284 15.02 5.07 -1.64
N LEU A 285 15.70 4.29 -2.47
CA LEU A 285 15.82 2.84 -2.34
C LEU A 285 17.19 2.49 -1.77
N CYS A 286 17.21 1.77 -0.65
CA CYS A 286 18.44 1.30 -0.03
C CYS A 286 18.88 -0.02 -0.66
N ASP A 287 19.86 0.03 -1.55
CA ASP A 287 20.33 -1.15 -2.25
C ASP A 287 21.19 -2.04 -1.34
N ASN A 288 20.62 -3.15 -0.88
CA ASN A 288 21.29 -4.05 0.06
C ASN A 288 22.50 -4.80 -0.51
N ASP A 289 22.81 -4.59 -1.80
CA ASP A 289 23.78 -5.36 -2.57
C ASP A 289 25.24 -5.15 -2.13
N GLU A 290 25.59 -3.98 -1.55
CA GLU A 290 26.98 -3.73 -1.15
C GLU A 290 27.26 -4.11 0.31
N ASN A 291 28.14 -5.11 0.48
CA ASN A 291 28.79 -5.41 1.74
C ASN A 291 30.24 -4.91 1.64
N LEU A 292 30.49 -3.63 1.93
CA LEU A 292 31.85 -3.12 2.06
C LEU A 292 32.43 -3.56 3.42
N VAL A 293 33.02 -4.75 3.44
CA VAL A 293 33.43 -5.51 4.64
C VAL A 293 34.56 -4.85 5.46
N LYS A 294 35.27 -3.84 4.93
CA LYS A 294 36.37 -3.17 5.66
C LYS A 294 36.40 -1.69 5.36
N THR A 295 35.89 -0.89 6.29
CA THR A 295 35.95 0.58 6.25
C THR A 295 36.71 1.10 7.46
N HIS A 296 37.65 2.01 7.22
CA HIS A 296 38.23 2.82 8.28
C HIS A 296 37.68 4.24 8.13
N MET A 297 37.29 4.82 9.25
CA MET A 297 36.70 6.17 9.33
C MET A 297 37.69 7.14 9.96
N LEU A 298 37.78 8.33 9.38
CA LEU A 298 38.51 9.48 9.92
C LEU A 298 37.63 10.71 9.74
N GLY A 299 36.72 10.96 10.69
CA GLY A 299 35.81 12.09 10.66
C GLY A 299 34.81 12.05 9.49
N ASP A 300 35.08 12.87 8.47
CA ASP A 300 34.31 13.03 7.22
C ASP A 300 34.80 12.13 6.08
N LYS A 301 35.78 11.25 6.34
CA LYS A 301 36.41 10.40 5.33
C LYS A 301 36.15 8.92 5.57
N ILE A 302 35.67 8.26 4.52
CA ILE A 302 35.49 6.80 4.46
C ILE A 302 36.54 6.21 3.53
N TYR A 303 37.30 5.24 4.01
CA TYR A 303 38.25 4.48 3.17
C TYR A 303 37.64 3.13 2.79
N ILE A 304 37.51 2.90 1.48
CA ILE A 304 36.94 1.68 0.89
C ILE A 304 37.98 1.01 0.00
N LYS A 305 37.97 -0.31 -0.12
CA LYS A 305 38.83 -1.03 -1.05
C LYS A 305 38.40 -0.75 -2.50
N ASN A 306 39.36 -0.39 -3.35
CA ASN A 306 39.13 0.09 -4.73
C ASN A 306 38.35 -0.89 -5.66
N GLN A 307 38.23 -2.16 -5.30
CA GLN A 307 37.64 -3.19 -6.17
C GLN A 307 36.11 -3.27 -6.12
N SER A 308 35.45 -2.56 -5.21
CA SER A 308 34.05 -2.85 -4.85
C SER A 308 33.13 -1.64 -4.92
N PHE A 309 33.60 -0.49 -5.41
CA PHE A 309 32.82 0.75 -5.36
C PHE A 309 32.64 1.34 -6.75
N ASN A 310 31.39 1.57 -7.16
CA ASN A 310 31.08 2.29 -8.38
C ASN A 310 31.08 3.82 -8.12
N PRO A 311 31.97 4.59 -8.77
CA PRO A 311 32.11 6.03 -8.53
C PRO A 311 30.91 6.87 -8.99
N SER A 312 29.93 6.26 -9.69
CA SER A 312 28.73 6.95 -10.18
C SER A 312 27.72 7.25 -9.07
N PHE A 313 27.78 6.53 -7.94
CA PHE A 313 26.85 6.73 -6.83
C PHE A 313 27.21 7.97 -6.02
N LYS A 314 26.20 8.82 -5.74
CA LYS A 314 26.37 10.07 -4.99
C LYS A 314 25.85 9.98 -3.55
N TYR A 315 24.98 9.03 -3.23
CA TYR A 315 24.28 8.94 -1.96
C TYR A 315 24.47 7.57 -1.33
N LEU A 316 24.69 7.53 -0.01
CA LEU A 316 24.94 6.29 0.72
C LEU A 316 24.11 6.21 2.01
N ALA A 317 23.71 5.00 2.36
CA ALA A 317 23.19 4.63 3.67
C ALA A 317 24.29 3.92 4.47
N LEU A 318 24.61 4.46 5.64
CA LEU A 318 25.58 3.93 6.58
C LEU A 318 24.83 3.26 7.73
N PHE A 319 24.96 1.95 7.83
CA PHE A 319 24.38 1.18 8.93
C PHE A 319 25.35 1.18 10.11
N HIS A 320 24.81 1.48 11.28
CA HIS A 320 25.45 1.34 12.57
C HIS A 320 24.76 0.21 13.35
N PRO A 321 25.31 -0.25 14.49
CA PRO A 321 24.67 -1.28 15.31
C PRO A 321 23.21 -0.97 15.69
N ASP A 322 22.91 0.31 16.00
CA ASP A 322 21.61 0.73 16.54
C ASP A 322 20.88 1.78 15.67
N SER A 323 21.47 2.22 14.55
CA SER A 323 20.92 3.34 13.77
C SER A 323 21.43 3.35 12.34
N ILE A 324 20.75 4.10 11.47
CA ILE A 324 21.16 4.30 10.07
C ILE A 324 21.38 5.81 9.86
N SER A 325 22.49 6.16 9.21
CA SER A 325 22.81 7.53 8.81
C SER A 325 22.86 7.62 7.29
N TYR A 326 22.35 8.69 6.69
CA TYR A 326 22.39 8.90 5.24
C TYR A 326 23.31 10.06 4.91
N VAL A 327 24.14 9.89 3.88
CA VAL A 327 25.20 10.82 3.51
C VAL A 327 25.23 11.09 2.01
N LYS A 328 25.72 12.26 1.64
CA LYS A 328 26.10 12.59 0.25
C LYS A 328 27.62 12.57 0.12
N ILE A 329 28.11 11.99 -0.97
CA ILE A 329 29.53 12.00 -1.33
C ILE A 329 29.84 13.34 -2.00
N ILE A 330 30.79 14.08 -1.41
CA ILE A 330 31.29 15.36 -1.93
C ILE A 330 32.45 15.12 -2.88
N ASN A 331 33.36 14.21 -2.52
CA ASN A 331 34.58 13.98 -3.29
C ASN A 331 35.05 12.54 -3.20
N ILE A 332 35.66 12.06 -4.29
CA ILE A 332 36.22 10.73 -4.42
C ILE A 332 37.69 10.90 -4.79
N LYS A 333 38.60 10.41 -3.94
CA LYS A 333 40.04 10.37 -4.24
C LYS A 333 40.54 8.95 -4.29
N ASN A 334 41.13 8.58 -5.42
CA ASN A 334 41.77 7.27 -5.55
C ASN A 334 43.21 7.34 -5.00
N THR A 335 43.50 6.54 -3.97
CA THR A 335 44.84 6.42 -3.36
C THR A 335 45.56 5.12 -3.79
N GLY A 336 45.08 4.50 -4.87
CA GLY A 336 45.63 3.28 -5.48
C GLY A 336 45.01 2.01 -4.88
N LYS A 337 45.32 1.70 -3.61
CA LYS A 337 44.78 0.50 -2.93
C LYS A 337 43.40 0.72 -2.31
N SER A 338 43.09 1.97 -1.97
CA SER A 338 41.80 2.39 -1.41
C SER A 338 41.25 3.62 -2.12
N ILE A 339 39.93 3.70 -2.16
CA ILE A 339 39.17 4.89 -2.51
C ILE A 339 38.85 5.61 -1.22
N GLN A 340 39.18 6.89 -1.15
CA GLN A 340 38.76 7.78 -0.08
C GLN A 340 37.53 8.55 -0.54
N LEU A 341 36.41 8.34 0.15
CA LEU A 341 35.21 9.14 0.00
C LEU A 341 35.22 10.24 1.06
N THR A 342 34.96 11.47 0.64
CA THR A 342 34.64 12.58 1.56
C THR A 342 33.13 12.79 1.55
N ILE A 343 32.51 12.69 2.71
CA ILE A 343 31.07 12.82 2.92
C ILE A 343 30.70 14.19 3.49
N ASP A 344 29.42 14.54 3.39
CA ASP A 344 28.85 15.82 3.80
C ASP A 344 28.66 16.00 5.31
N GLN A 345 28.81 14.94 6.09
CA GLN A 345 28.71 14.98 7.54
C GLN A 345 29.79 14.15 8.23
N VAL A 346 30.10 14.52 9.48
CA VAL A 346 31.05 13.79 10.31
C VAL A 346 30.32 12.66 11.02
N ILE A 347 30.80 11.42 10.83
CA ILE A 347 30.21 10.23 11.45
C ILE A 347 31.15 9.71 12.53
N THR A 348 30.67 9.67 13.77
CA THR A 348 31.46 9.23 14.94
C THR A 348 31.20 7.77 15.33
N LYS A 349 30.10 7.19 14.85
CA LYS A 349 29.71 5.81 15.16
C LYS A 349 30.39 4.80 14.22
N PRO A 350 30.72 3.59 14.69
CA PRO A 350 31.26 2.54 13.84
C PRO A 350 30.22 2.13 12.78
N ILE A 351 30.68 1.89 11.56
CA ILE A 351 29.84 1.47 10.44
C ILE A 351 29.94 -0.05 10.31
N THR A 352 28.80 -0.72 10.29
CA THR A 352 28.70 -2.18 10.09
C THR A 352 28.52 -2.51 8.61
N LYS A 353 27.73 -1.71 7.88
CA LYS A 353 27.44 -1.89 6.46
C LYS A 353 27.29 -0.55 5.76
N ILE A 354 27.65 -0.48 4.49
CA ILE A 354 27.39 0.66 3.61
C ILE A 354 26.54 0.15 2.46
N SER A 355 25.47 0.85 2.14
CA SER A 355 24.58 0.55 1.03
C SER A 355 24.42 1.79 0.15
N HIS A 356 24.19 1.58 -1.14
CA HIS A 356 23.87 2.69 -2.04
C HIS A 356 22.43 3.13 -1.85
N LEU A 357 22.23 4.45 -1.86
CA LEU A 357 20.90 5.02 -1.98
C LEU A 357 20.68 5.39 -3.44
N MET A 358 19.77 4.67 -4.08
CA MET A 358 19.30 4.98 -5.42
C MET A 358 18.05 5.84 -5.32
N LEU A 359 18.01 6.96 -6.04
CA LEU A 359 16.77 7.72 -6.19
C LEU A 359 15.93 7.04 -7.27
N CYS A 360 14.72 6.60 -6.93
CA CYS A 360 13.85 5.92 -7.87
C CYS A 360 12.40 6.38 -7.75
N ARG A 361 11.60 6.04 -8.75
CA ARG A 361 10.14 6.08 -8.70
C ARG A 361 9.59 4.72 -9.10
N PHE A 362 8.30 4.50 -8.89
CA PHE A 362 7.63 3.39 -9.57
C PHE A 362 7.63 3.61 -11.08
N ASP A 363 7.74 2.51 -11.82
CA ASP A 363 7.63 2.52 -13.27
C ASP A 363 6.22 2.18 -13.78
N THR A 364 5.29 1.99 -12.85
CA THR A 364 3.88 1.72 -13.10
C THR A 364 3.01 2.66 -12.26
N ASP A 365 1.89 3.12 -12.84
CA ASP A 365 0.81 3.76 -12.09
C ASP A 365 -0.20 2.72 -11.57
N ASP A 366 -0.12 1.48 -12.05
CA ASP A 366 -0.96 0.37 -11.61
C ASP A 366 -0.18 -0.49 -10.62
N ILE A 367 -0.52 -0.37 -9.34
CA ILE A 367 0.09 -1.16 -8.26
C ILE A 367 -0.88 -2.25 -7.83
N GLN A 368 -0.43 -3.49 -7.88
CA GLN A 368 -1.25 -4.67 -7.62
C GLN A 368 -0.85 -5.33 -6.31
N ILE A 369 -1.83 -5.64 -5.48
CA ILE A 369 -1.70 -6.43 -4.25
C ILE A 369 -2.49 -7.71 -4.44
N GLU A 370 -1.79 -8.85 -4.38
CA GLU A 370 -2.38 -10.17 -4.47
C GLU A 370 -2.49 -10.77 -3.07
N TYR A 371 -3.69 -11.14 -2.67
CA TYR A 371 -3.99 -11.69 -1.35
C TYR A 371 -4.02 -13.21 -1.40
N ASP A 372 -3.01 -13.83 -0.81
CA ASP A 372 -3.03 -15.26 -0.53
C ASP A 372 -4.05 -15.60 0.55
N THR A 373 -4.11 -14.79 1.61
CA THR A 373 -5.11 -14.91 2.67
C THR A 373 -5.53 -13.51 3.12
N TYR A 374 -6.46 -13.41 4.07
CA TYR A 374 -6.85 -12.13 4.66
C TYR A 374 -5.69 -11.42 5.43
N ILE A 375 -4.61 -12.15 5.74
CA ILE A 375 -3.43 -11.61 6.45
C ILE A 375 -2.16 -11.62 5.61
N GLN A 376 -2.08 -12.43 4.55
CA GLN A 376 -0.88 -12.55 3.73
C GLN A 376 -1.14 -12.03 2.33
N ALA A 377 -0.26 -11.13 1.90
CA ALA A 377 -0.33 -10.55 0.57
C ALA A 377 1.07 -10.39 -0.02
N GLN A 378 1.12 -10.34 -1.35
CA GLN A 378 2.33 -10.04 -2.10
C GLN A 378 2.07 -8.92 -3.10
N SER A 379 3.11 -8.15 -3.40
CA SER A 379 3.07 -7.13 -4.45
C SER A 379 4.40 -7.09 -5.17
N ASN A 380 4.38 -7.11 -6.50
CA ASN A 380 5.58 -6.96 -7.31
C ASN A 380 5.51 -5.64 -8.08
N ILE A 381 6.43 -4.72 -7.78
CA ILE A 381 6.40 -3.37 -8.33
C ILE A 381 7.71 -3.07 -9.05
N PRO A 382 7.67 -2.72 -10.36
CA PRO A 382 8.83 -2.23 -11.06
C PRO A 382 9.17 -0.81 -10.60
N VAL A 383 10.46 -0.56 -10.39
CA VAL A 383 11.05 0.75 -10.06
C VAL A 383 12.11 1.11 -11.08
N ILE A 384 12.24 2.39 -11.36
CA ILE A 384 13.26 2.94 -12.25
C ILE A 384 14.00 4.08 -11.57
N GLU A 385 15.31 4.14 -11.81
CA GLU A 385 16.19 5.20 -11.35
C GLU A 385 15.82 6.55 -11.98
N VAL A 386 15.99 7.61 -11.20
CA VAL A 386 15.65 8.98 -11.57
C VAL A 386 16.84 9.90 -11.36
N PHE A 387 17.09 10.79 -12.33
CA PHE A 387 18.17 11.77 -12.30
C PHE A 387 17.71 13.19 -11.91
N ASP A 388 16.74 13.31 -11.01
CA ASP A 388 16.13 14.60 -10.66
C ASP A 388 16.98 15.37 -9.65
N ASP A 389 17.46 16.53 -10.10
CA ASP A 389 18.01 17.57 -9.22
C ASP A 389 16.90 18.48 -8.67
N GLN A 390 15.63 18.30 -9.05
CA GLN A 390 14.51 19.18 -8.66
C GLN A 390 14.27 19.22 -7.15
N TYR A 391 14.80 18.23 -6.42
CA TYR A 391 14.68 18.13 -4.98
C TYR A 391 15.85 18.77 -4.22
N PHE A 392 17.00 19.07 -4.85
CA PHE A 392 18.27 19.40 -4.17
C PHE A 392 19.09 20.54 -4.76
#